data_AF-A0A133PMA2-F1
#
_entry.id   AF-A0A133PMA2-F1
#
_cell.length_a   1.000
_cell.length_b   1.000
_cell.length_c   1.000
_cell.angle_alpha   90.00
_cell.angle_beta   90.00
_cell.angle_gamma   90.00
#
_symmetry.space_group_name_H-M   'P 1'
#
loop_
_entity.id
_entity.type
_entity.pdbx_description
1 polymer ?
#
loop_
_entity_poly.entity_id
_entity_poly.type
_entity_poly.pdbx_seq_one_letter_code
_entity_poly.pdbx_strand_id
1 'polypeptide(L)'
;MEKKFNFKKFFIGLTIVCALFLLFFYIAFFGNPISRLMAEKSATKYIETHYKDLDLNRDRAYYNFKDGYYIVRLRDKNSEDTKFYLGFDSFGKLKQDTYDDILFNTEIRLSDELREYGSKLQEKYKFPYEISLTTINDDIEEKLTLDQKFDFNNFKEDVNAQAFGYVKKPSLEVCFDVLCELQKIMDKTSLKVTKYSVILIPEENKKPDGEAESWAGSVSVHDVPAEVLRNRDLKEFKNIYEKSISETKD
;
A
#
# COMPACT_ATOMS: atom_id res chain seq x y z
N MET A 1 -54.14 44.60 7.03
CA MET A 1 -54.52 43.17 7.12
C MET A 1 -53.25 42.36 7.31
N GLU A 2 -52.89 42.05 8.56
CA GLU A 2 -51.67 41.29 8.87
C GLU A 2 -51.81 39.84 8.40
N LYS A 3 -50.99 39.41 7.44
CA LYS A 3 -50.91 37.99 7.08
C LYS A 3 -50.27 37.25 8.25
N LYS A 4 -51.09 36.58 9.07
CA LYS A 4 -50.58 35.66 10.11
C LYS A 4 -49.75 34.55 9.45
N PHE A 5 -48.48 34.47 9.84
CA PHE A 5 -47.56 33.46 9.35
C PHE A 5 -48.07 32.07 9.74
N ASN A 6 -48.18 31.16 8.76
CA ASN A 6 -48.67 29.81 8.99
C ASN A 6 -47.49 28.89 9.30
N PHE A 7 -47.10 28.85 10.58
CA PHE A 7 -46.00 28.02 11.08
C PHE A 7 -46.12 26.55 10.69
N LYS A 8 -47.33 25.98 10.64
CA LYS A 8 -47.56 24.58 10.23
C LYS A 8 -47.13 24.35 8.78
N LYS A 9 -47.48 25.25 7.85
CA LYS A 9 -47.04 25.17 6.45
C LYS A 9 -45.53 25.37 6.31
N PHE A 10 -44.94 26.24 7.12
CA PHE A 10 -43.49 26.46 7.15
C PHE A 10 -42.73 25.20 7.58
N PHE A 11 -43.11 24.57 8.70
CA PHE A 11 -42.44 23.35 9.18
C PHE A 11 -42.63 22.15 8.24
N ILE A 12 -43.78 22.02 7.57
CA ILE A 12 -43.98 21.00 6.53
C ILE A 12 -43.02 21.26 5.36
N GLY A 13 -42.94 22.50 4.87
CA GLY A 13 -42.01 22.87 3.81
C GLY A 13 -40.55 22.62 4.19
N LEU A 14 -40.16 23.01 5.41
CA LEU A 14 -38.82 22.78 5.94
C LEU A 14 -38.50 21.28 6.03
N THR A 15 -39.44 20.46 6.50
CA THR A 15 -39.27 19.00 6.59
C THR A 15 -39.04 18.39 5.21
N ILE A 16 -39.80 18.80 4.20
CA ILE A 16 -39.63 18.32 2.83
C ILE A 16 -38.25 18.71 2.29
N VAL A 17 -37.83 19.97 2.49
CA VAL A 17 -36.51 20.44 2.05
C VAL A 17 -35.39 19.65 2.74
N CYS A 18 -35.48 19.45 4.06
CA CYS A 18 -34.51 18.64 4.81
C CYS A 18 -34.49 17.19 4.32
N ALA A 19 -35.65 16.59 4.05
CA ALA A 19 -35.74 15.22 3.53
C ALA A 19 -35.11 15.10 2.14
N LEU A 20 -35.36 16.06 1.24
CA LEU A 20 -34.76 16.10 -0.10
C LEU A 20 -33.24 16.32 -0.01
N PHE A 21 -32.79 17.18 0.90
CA PHE A 21 -31.38 17.39 1.16
C PHE A 21 -30.71 16.10 1.65
N LEU A 22 -31.26 15.45 2.67
CA LEU A 22 -30.72 14.17 3.17
C LEU A 22 -30.72 13.08 2.10
N LEU A 23 -31.77 13.01 1.27
CA LEU A 23 -31.84 12.08 0.15
C LEU A 23 -30.75 12.37 -0.90
N PHE A 24 -30.50 13.64 -1.21
CA PHE A 24 -29.42 14.04 -2.11
C PHE A 24 -28.06 13.58 -1.59
N PHE A 25 -27.76 13.82 -0.31
CA PHE A 25 -26.52 13.33 0.31
C PHE A 25 -26.46 11.80 0.32
N TYR A 26 -27.56 11.13 0.62
CA TYR A 26 -27.60 9.67 0.57
C TYR A 26 -27.23 9.14 -0.82
N ILE A 27 -27.85 9.68 -1.89
CA ILE A 27 -27.56 9.26 -3.26
C ILE A 27 -26.13 9.65 -3.67
N ALA A 28 -25.65 10.82 -3.26
CA ALA A 28 -24.30 11.30 -3.59
C ALA A 28 -23.19 10.44 -2.98
N PHE A 29 -23.42 9.83 -1.80
CA PHE A 29 -22.42 9.02 -1.10
C PHE A 29 -22.63 7.50 -1.26
N PHE A 30 -23.86 7.03 -1.43
CA PHE A 30 -24.20 5.60 -1.48
C PHE A 30 -24.76 5.15 -2.83
N GLY A 31 -24.99 6.09 -3.75
CA GLY A 31 -25.53 5.82 -5.07
C GLY A 31 -27.04 5.57 -5.08
N ASN A 32 -27.57 5.44 -6.29
CA ASN A 32 -28.96 5.08 -6.58
C ASN A 32 -29.10 3.55 -6.71
N PRO A 33 -29.99 2.90 -5.93
CA PRO A 33 -30.25 1.47 -6.04
C PRO A 33 -30.63 0.98 -7.45
N ILE A 34 -31.30 1.81 -8.25
CA ILE A 34 -31.70 1.46 -9.63
C ILE A 34 -30.46 1.37 -10.53
N SER A 35 -29.59 2.39 -10.48
CA SER A 35 -28.33 2.41 -11.22
C SER A 35 -27.41 1.25 -10.83
N ARG A 36 -27.41 0.87 -9.56
CA ARG A 36 -26.70 -0.32 -9.08
C ARG A 36 -27.20 -1.61 -9.74
N LEU A 37 -28.52 -1.81 -9.86
CA LEU A 37 -29.08 -2.97 -10.58
C LEU A 37 -28.74 -2.94 -12.08
N MET A 38 -28.67 -1.74 -12.69
CA MET A 38 -28.21 -1.63 -14.07
C MET A 38 -26.74 -2.05 -14.21
N ALA A 39 -25.86 -1.57 -13.32
CA ALA A 39 -24.46 -1.97 -13.29
C ALA A 39 -24.29 -3.49 -13.10
N GLU A 40 -25.06 -4.11 -12.19
CA GLU A 40 -25.07 -5.56 -11.99
C GLU A 40 -25.38 -6.34 -13.28
N LYS A 41 -26.42 -5.91 -13.99
CA LYS A 41 -26.83 -6.54 -15.25
C LYS A 41 -25.78 -6.33 -16.34
N SER A 42 -25.23 -5.12 -16.45
CA SER A 42 -24.15 -4.82 -17.40
C SER A 42 -22.89 -5.63 -17.10
N ALA A 43 -22.53 -5.77 -15.83
CA ALA A 43 -21.40 -6.58 -15.40
C ALA A 43 -21.59 -8.05 -15.78
N THR A 44 -22.76 -8.64 -15.50
CA THR A 44 -23.07 -10.03 -15.93
C THR A 44 -22.83 -10.20 -17.43
N LYS A 45 -23.42 -9.33 -18.25
CA LYS A 45 -23.27 -9.41 -19.72
C LYS A 45 -21.81 -9.24 -20.17
N TYR A 46 -21.08 -8.32 -19.55
CA TYR A 46 -19.69 -8.05 -19.89
C TYR A 46 -18.80 -9.25 -19.56
N ILE A 47 -18.96 -9.82 -18.36
CA ILE A 47 -18.22 -11.01 -17.90
C ILE A 47 -18.48 -12.20 -18.82
N GLU A 48 -19.75 -12.48 -19.15
CA GLU A 48 -20.12 -13.58 -20.06
C GLU A 48 -19.50 -13.43 -21.46
N THR A 49 -19.17 -12.21 -21.87
CA THR A 49 -18.61 -11.92 -23.20
C THR A 49 -17.08 -11.91 -23.19
N HIS A 50 -16.47 -11.30 -22.18
CA HIS A 50 -15.03 -10.99 -22.15
C HIS A 50 -14.21 -11.90 -21.24
N TYR A 51 -14.83 -12.51 -20.22
CA TYR A 51 -14.16 -13.32 -19.19
C TYR A 51 -14.79 -14.73 -19.07
N LYS A 52 -15.33 -15.26 -20.17
CA LYS A 52 -16.00 -16.56 -20.22
C LYS A 52 -15.11 -17.74 -19.80
N ASP A 53 -13.79 -17.58 -19.94
CA ASP A 53 -12.80 -18.61 -19.68
C ASP A 53 -12.30 -18.58 -18.22
N LEU A 54 -12.74 -17.60 -17.41
CA LEU A 54 -12.40 -17.46 -15.99
C LEU A 54 -13.56 -17.94 -15.11
N ASP A 55 -13.25 -18.65 -14.02
CA ASP A 55 -14.25 -19.02 -13.01
C ASP A 55 -14.35 -17.95 -11.92
N LEU A 56 -15.06 -16.87 -12.22
CA LEU A 56 -15.09 -15.67 -11.37
C LEU A 56 -16.09 -15.78 -10.21
N ASN A 57 -15.61 -15.51 -9.00
CA ASN A 57 -16.41 -14.96 -7.90
C ASN A 57 -16.65 -13.47 -8.11
N ARG A 58 -17.84 -13.01 -7.74
CA ARG A 58 -18.26 -11.62 -7.91
C ARG A 58 -18.98 -11.10 -6.68
N ASP A 59 -18.55 -9.94 -6.20
CA ASP A 59 -19.25 -9.20 -5.15
C ASP A 59 -20.47 -8.45 -5.71
N ARG A 60 -21.41 -8.12 -4.83
CA ARG A 60 -22.50 -7.21 -5.17
C ARG A 60 -21.92 -5.84 -5.56
N ALA A 61 -22.45 -5.24 -6.62
CA ALA A 61 -22.10 -3.89 -7.03
C ALA A 61 -22.29 -2.91 -5.87
N TYR A 62 -21.31 -2.04 -5.63
CA TYR A 62 -21.37 -0.96 -4.65
C TYR A 62 -20.98 0.36 -5.29
N TYR A 63 -21.49 1.47 -4.76
CA TYR A 63 -21.16 2.79 -5.28
C TYR A 63 -19.86 3.31 -4.65
N ASN A 64 -18.92 3.74 -5.48
CA ASN A 64 -17.72 4.45 -5.07
C ASN A 64 -17.91 5.94 -5.36
N PHE A 65 -18.12 6.73 -4.32
CA PHE A 65 -18.37 8.17 -4.45
C PHE A 65 -17.14 8.95 -4.96
N LYS A 66 -15.91 8.42 -4.80
CA LYS A 66 -14.69 9.10 -5.27
C LYS A 66 -14.66 9.18 -6.79
N ASP A 67 -15.01 8.07 -7.44
CA ASP A 67 -14.97 7.94 -8.89
C ASP A 67 -16.35 8.14 -9.54
N GLY A 68 -17.42 8.15 -8.73
CA GLY A 68 -18.79 8.25 -9.21
C GLY A 68 -19.30 6.98 -9.92
N TYR A 69 -18.66 5.84 -9.69
CA TYR A 69 -18.93 4.58 -10.37
C TYR A 69 -19.57 3.54 -9.45
N TYR A 70 -20.33 2.62 -10.05
CA TYR A 70 -20.73 1.37 -9.43
C TYR A 70 -19.66 0.33 -9.74
N ILE A 71 -18.98 -0.12 -8.68
CA ILE A 71 -17.86 -1.05 -8.75
C ILE A 71 -18.35 -2.46 -8.50
N VAL A 72 -17.94 -3.38 -9.38
CA VAL A 72 -18.14 -4.82 -9.26
C VAL A 72 -16.77 -5.46 -9.15
N ARG A 73 -16.43 -5.98 -7.96
CA ARG A 73 -15.17 -6.69 -7.72
C ARG A 73 -15.27 -8.12 -8.18
N LEU A 74 -14.18 -8.59 -8.77
CA LEU A 74 -14.06 -9.90 -9.40
C LEU A 74 -12.80 -10.60 -8.89
N ARG A 75 -12.90 -11.92 -8.76
CA ARG A 75 -11.75 -12.78 -8.50
C ARG A 75 -11.93 -14.15 -9.11
N ASP A 76 -10.94 -14.65 -9.83
CA ASP A 76 -10.94 -16.08 -10.24
C ASP A 76 -10.81 -16.97 -9.00
N LYS A 77 -11.63 -18.01 -8.91
CA LYS A 77 -11.57 -18.99 -7.81
C LYS A 77 -10.24 -19.75 -7.74
N ASN A 78 -9.54 -19.84 -8.86
CA ASN A 78 -8.31 -20.62 -9.00
C ASN A 78 -7.03 -19.78 -8.87
N SER A 79 -7.16 -18.46 -8.68
CA SER A 79 -6.05 -17.53 -8.58
C SER A 79 -6.22 -16.60 -7.38
N GLU A 80 -5.19 -16.48 -6.54
CA GLU A 80 -5.22 -15.56 -5.41
C GLU A 80 -4.93 -14.11 -5.83
N ASP A 81 -4.25 -13.95 -6.96
CA ASP A 81 -3.78 -12.68 -7.50
C ASP A 81 -4.68 -12.11 -8.61
N THR A 82 -5.68 -12.84 -9.11
CA THR A 82 -6.64 -12.31 -10.09
C THR A 82 -7.71 -11.43 -9.42
N LYS A 83 -7.33 -10.38 -8.68
CA LYS A 83 -8.28 -9.43 -8.08
C LYS A 83 -8.39 -8.20 -8.95
N PHE A 84 -9.58 -7.95 -9.50
CA PHE A 84 -9.82 -6.77 -10.35
C PHE A 84 -11.25 -6.28 -10.18
N TYR A 85 -11.61 -5.17 -10.84
CA TYR A 85 -12.97 -4.69 -10.84
C TYR A 85 -13.41 -4.08 -12.16
N LEU A 86 -14.73 -4.08 -12.34
CA LEU A 86 -15.41 -3.34 -13.39
C LEU A 86 -16.11 -2.14 -12.77
N GLY A 87 -15.90 -0.95 -13.34
CA GLY A 87 -16.56 0.29 -12.95
C GLY A 87 -17.60 0.70 -13.97
N PHE A 88 -18.82 0.99 -13.53
CA PHE A 88 -19.94 1.41 -14.38
C PHE A 88 -20.48 2.77 -13.96
N ASP A 89 -20.94 3.57 -14.92
CA ASP A 89 -21.69 4.78 -14.60
C ASP A 89 -23.14 4.48 -14.17
N SER A 90 -23.89 5.54 -13.85
CA SER A 90 -25.27 5.43 -13.37
C SER A 90 -26.27 4.84 -14.39
N PHE A 91 -25.88 4.71 -15.66
CA PHE A 91 -26.67 4.09 -16.73
C PHE A 91 -26.19 2.67 -17.06
N GLY A 92 -25.22 2.14 -16.30
CA GLY A 92 -24.65 0.81 -16.52
C GLY A 92 -23.67 0.76 -17.69
N LYS A 93 -23.12 1.89 -18.16
CA LYS A 93 -22.06 1.89 -19.16
C LYS A 93 -20.72 1.64 -18.50
N LEU A 94 -19.93 0.70 -19.04
CA LEU A 94 -18.58 0.43 -18.55
C LEU A 94 -17.70 1.68 -18.70
N LYS A 95 -16.95 1.98 -17.64
CA LYS A 95 -16.00 3.09 -17.55
C LYS A 95 -14.61 2.63 -17.22
N GLN A 96 -14.49 1.50 -16.54
CA GLN A 96 -13.22 0.99 -16.09
C GLN A 96 -13.24 -0.53 -16.05
N ASP A 97 -12.14 -1.11 -16.48
CA ASP A 97 -11.82 -2.51 -16.33
C ASP A 97 -10.35 -2.55 -15.91
N THR A 98 -10.06 -3.14 -14.74
CA THR A 98 -8.70 -3.20 -14.18
C THR A 98 -8.10 -4.59 -14.30
N TYR A 99 -8.59 -5.44 -15.20
CA TYR A 99 -8.04 -6.78 -15.39
C TYR A 99 -6.59 -6.76 -15.85
N ASP A 100 -6.19 -5.79 -16.65
CA ASP A 100 -4.81 -5.68 -17.15
C ASP A 100 -3.80 -5.37 -16.02
N ASP A 101 -4.27 -4.89 -14.86
CA ASP A 101 -3.45 -4.53 -13.69
C ASP A 101 -3.36 -5.68 -12.66
N ILE A 102 -3.75 -6.92 -12.99
CA ILE A 102 -3.77 -8.01 -12.01
C ILE A 102 -2.38 -8.44 -11.53
N LEU A 103 -1.31 -8.16 -12.29
CA LEU A 103 0.05 -8.47 -11.88
C LEU A 103 0.50 -7.63 -10.68
N PHE A 104 -0.03 -6.41 -10.53
CA PHE A 104 0.15 -5.60 -9.33
C PHE A 104 -0.27 -6.35 -8.05
N ASN A 105 -1.28 -7.23 -8.10
CA ASN A 105 -1.63 -8.06 -6.94
C ASN A 105 -0.52 -9.06 -6.57
N THR A 106 0.15 -9.62 -7.59
CA THR A 106 1.30 -10.52 -7.40
C THR A 106 2.48 -9.77 -6.79
N GLU A 107 2.70 -8.52 -7.19
CA GLU A 107 3.71 -7.63 -6.61
C GLU A 107 3.40 -7.27 -5.15
N ILE A 108 2.15 -6.95 -4.82
CA ILE A 108 1.71 -6.75 -3.44
C ILE A 108 2.01 -8.00 -2.61
N ARG A 109 1.69 -9.19 -3.13
CA ARG A 109 1.96 -10.45 -2.44
C ARG A 109 3.46 -10.69 -2.26
N LEU A 110 4.31 -10.37 -3.25
CA LEU A 110 5.77 -10.39 -3.09
C LEU A 110 6.21 -9.51 -1.92
N SER A 111 5.69 -8.28 -1.85
CA SER A 111 6.01 -7.33 -0.79
C SER A 111 5.58 -7.84 0.59
N ASP A 112 4.40 -8.46 0.68
CA ASP A 112 3.90 -9.09 1.90
C ASP A 112 4.76 -10.29 2.34
N GLU A 113 5.17 -11.15 1.41
CA GLU A 113 6.02 -12.31 1.67
C GLU A 113 7.46 -11.89 2.07
N LEU A 114 8.02 -10.85 1.45
CA LEU A 114 9.30 -10.25 1.84
C LEU A 114 9.23 -9.66 3.26
N ARG A 115 8.14 -8.97 3.60
CA ARG A 115 7.90 -8.45 4.95
C ARG A 115 7.83 -9.58 5.98
N GLU A 116 7.10 -10.67 5.67
CA GLU A 116 7.03 -11.84 6.55
C GLU A 116 8.41 -12.50 6.71
N TYR A 117 9.19 -12.61 5.63
CA TYR A 117 10.54 -13.14 5.67
C TYR A 117 11.47 -12.28 6.55
N GLY A 118 11.42 -10.95 6.40
CA GLY A 118 12.14 -9.99 7.25
C GLY A 118 11.81 -10.16 8.74
N SER A 119 10.52 -10.21 9.08
CA SER A 119 10.07 -10.45 10.46
C SER A 119 10.60 -11.77 11.05
N LYS A 120 10.60 -12.86 10.26
CA LYS A 120 11.17 -14.15 10.69
C LYS A 120 12.67 -14.05 10.97
N LEU A 121 13.42 -13.29 10.16
CA LEU A 121 14.85 -13.06 10.40
C LEU A 121 15.07 -12.24 11.66
N GLN A 122 14.29 -11.18 11.86
CA GLN A 122 14.35 -10.35 13.05
C GLN A 122 14.20 -11.19 14.32
N GLU A 123 13.15 -12.02 14.38
CA GLU A 123 12.89 -12.92 15.51
C GLU A 123 14.02 -13.95 15.70
N LYS A 124 14.41 -14.63 14.61
CA LYS A 124 15.44 -15.69 14.62
C LYS A 124 16.78 -15.19 15.16
N TYR A 125 17.18 -13.99 14.77
CA TYR A 125 18.48 -13.41 15.16
C TYR A 125 18.37 -12.45 16.35
N LYS A 126 17.17 -12.28 16.94
CA LYS A 126 16.90 -11.33 18.03
C LYS A 126 17.40 -9.92 17.70
N PHE A 127 17.22 -9.51 16.44
CA PHE A 127 17.63 -8.19 16.00
C PHE A 127 16.68 -7.16 16.62
N PRO A 128 17.19 -6.10 17.28
CA PRO A 128 16.35 -5.21 18.08
C PRO A 128 15.56 -4.19 17.25
N TYR A 129 15.76 -4.17 15.93
CA TYR A 129 15.10 -3.29 14.98
C TYR A 129 14.23 -4.10 14.02
N GLU A 130 13.22 -3.46 13.45
CA GLU A 130 12.43 -4.03 12.36
C GLU A 130 13.31 -4.27 11.15
N ILE A 131 13.18 -5.44 10.51
CA ILE A 131 13.80 -5.75 9.23
C ILE A 131 12.75 -5.65 8.14
N SER A 132 12.87 -4.62 7.30
CA SER A 132 12.07 -4.47 6.09
C SER A 132 12.91 -4.84 4.87
N LEU A 133 12.34 -5.61 3.94
CA LEU A 133 13.00 -6.06 2.72
C LEU A 133 12.16 -5.62 1.53
N THR A 134 12.80 -4.99 0.54
CA THR A 134 12.14 -4.54 -0.69
C THR A 134 12.99 -4.90 -1.90
N THR A 135 12.36 -5.14 -3.04
CA THR A 135 13.08 -5.18 -4.32
C THR A 135 13.62 -3.80 -4.66
N ILE A 136 14.76 -3.75 -5.35
CA ILE A 136 15.36 -2.47 -5.80
C ILE A 136 14.83 -2.03 -7.16
N ASN A 137 14.32 -2.98 -7.97
CA ASN A 137 13.79 -2.66 -9.29
C ASN A 137 12.36 -2.12 -9.15
N ASP A 138 12.14 -0.88 -9.60
CA ASP A 138 10.81 -0.26 -9.62
C ASP A 138 9.87 -0.93 -10.64
N ASP A 139 10.41 -1.53 -11.70
CA ASP A 139 9.64 -2.24 -12.75
C ASP A 139 9.57 -3.75 -12.46
N ILE A 140 9.42 -4.15 -11.19
CA ILE A 140 9.40 -5.57 -10.83
C ILE A 140 8.16 -6.27 -11.40
N GLU A 141 7.02 -5.58 -11.47
CA GLU A 141 5.74 -6.10 -11.98
C GLU A 141 5.87 -6.76 -13.36
N GLU A 142 6.63 -6.15 -14.27
CA GLU A 142 6.83 -6.64 -15.65
C GLU A 142 7.56 -7.99 -15.73
N LYS A 143 8.29 -8.36 -14.67
CA LYS A 143 9.02 -9.64 -14.57
C LYS A 143 8.19 -10.73 -13.90
N LEU A 144 7.05 -10.37 -13.30
CA LEU A 144 6.23 -11.28 -12.54
C LEU A 144 5.34 -12.12 -13.44
N THR A 145 4.97 -13.29 -12.93
CA THR A 145 3.92 -14.11 -13.50
C THR A 145 2.83 -14.29 -12.46
N LEU A 146 1.58 -14.30 -12.91
CA LEU A 146 0.40 -14.43 -12.05
C LEU A 146 0.52 -15.68 -11.17
N ASP A 147 0.19 -15.54 -9.87
CA ASP A 147 0.25 -16.61 -8.86
C ASP A 147 1.63 -17.29 -8.72
N GLN A 148 2.72 -16.62 -9.13
CA GLN A 148 4.04 -17.20 -8.96
C GLN A 148 4.37 -17.42 -7.48
N LYS A 149 5.12 -18.47 -7.20
CA LYS A 149 5.62 -18.74 -5.85
C LYS A 149 7.00 -18.12 -5.67
N PHE A 150 7.20 -17.44 -4.56
CA PHE A 150 8.50 -16.86 -4.23
C PHE A 150 9.32 -17.81 -3.37
N ASP A 151 10.49 -18.22 -3.87
CA ASP A 151 11.47 -18.98 -3.10
C ASP A 151 12.65 -18.08 -2.74
N PHE A 152 12.67 -17.58 -1.50
CA PHE A 152 13.73 -16.71 -1.01
C PHE A 152 15.10 -17.39 -0.87
N ASN A 153 15.19 -18.72 -1.01
CA ASN A 153 16.48 -19.41 -1.10
C ASN A 153 17.08 -19.36 -2.52
N ASN A 154 16.28 -18.99 -3.52
CA ASN A 154 16.68 -18.88 -4.93
C ASN A 154 16.10 -17.62 -5.59
N PHE A 155 15.89 -16.56 -4.79
CA PHE A 155 15.31 -15.32 -5.25
C PHE A 155 16.37 -14.49 -5.99
N LYS A 156 16.06 -14.11 -7.23
CA LYS A 156 17.05 -13.57 -8.18
C LYS A 156 17.17 -12.06 -8.17
N GLU A 157 16.14 -11.37 -7.69
CA GLU A 157 16.10 -9.92 -7.71
C GLU A 157 16.98 -9.33 -6.62
N ASP A 158 17.51 -8.14 -6.91
CA ASP A 158 18.32 -7.39 -5.96
C ASP A 158 17.41 -6.80 -4.88
N VAL A 159 17.81 -7.00 -3.62
CA VAL A 159 17.04 -6.60 -2.44
C VAL A 159 17.75 -5.45 -1.70
N ASN A 160 16.95 -4.50 -1.24
CA ASN A 160 17.34 -3.53 -0.22
C ASN A 160 16.90 -4.05 1.15
N ALA A 161 17.84 -4.12 2.10
CA ALA A 161 17.54 -4.49 3.47
C ALA A 161 17.55 -3.25 4.37
N GLN A 162 16.43 -2.96 5.01
CA GLN A 162 16.26 -1.82 5.88
C GLN A 162 16.14 -2.22 7.35
N ALA A 163 16.85 -1.49 8.22
CA ALA A 163 16.61 -1.49 9.66
C ALA A 163 15.76 -0.27 10.06
N PHE A 164 14.67 -0.49 10.79
CA PHE A 164 13.84 0.58 11.34
C PHE A 164 13.65 0.41 12.86
N GLY A 165 13.78 1.49 13.63
CA GLY A 165 13.37 1.45 15.02
C GLY A 165 13.83 2.63 15.86
N TYR A 166 13.88 2.41 17.17
CA TYR A 166 14.08 3.46 18.16
C TYR A 166 15.38 3.28 18.93
N VAL A 167 16.07 4.38 19.19
CA VAL A 167 17.28 4.42 20.01
C VAL A 167 17.31 5.69 20.87
N LYS A 168 17.94 5.65 22.04
CA LYS A 168 18.08 6.83 22.92
C LYS A 168 18.66 8.07 22.26
N LYS A 169 19.61 7.90 21.34
CA LYS A 169 20.27 9.01 20.65
C LYS A 169 20.73 8.56 19.26
N PRO A 170 19.94 8.82 18.22
CA PRO A 170 20.34 8.52 16.85
C PRO A 170 21.64 9.27 16.48
N SER A 171 22.54 8.58 15.78
CA SER A 171 23.73 9.17 15.17
C SER A 171 24.14 8.34 13.95
N LEU A 172 24.99 8.91 13.08
CA LEU A 172 25.50 8.19 11.91
C LEU A 172 26.32 6.96 12.29
N GLU A 173 27.10 7.02 13.36
CA GLU A 173 27.85 5.87 13.88
C GLU A 173 26.90 4.76 14.35
N VAL A 174 25.84 5.11 15.08
CA VAL A 174 24.83 4.12 15.52
C VAL A 174 24.14 3.51 14.31
N CYS A 175 23.71 4.32 13.33
CA CYS A 175 23.12 3.85 12.08
C CYS A 175 24.06 2.88 11.34
N PHE A 176 25.35 3.22 11.25
CA PHE A 176 26.35 2.39 10.60
C PHE A 176 26.56 1.04 11.30
N ASP A 177 26.66 1.05 12.63
CA ASP A 177 26.79 -0.18 13.43
C ASP A 177 25.55 -1.08 13.25
N VAL A 178 24.35 -0.50 13.27
CA VAL A 178 23.09 -1.22 13.02
C VAL A 178 23.09 -1.88 11.64
N LEU A 179 23.52 -1.15 10.60
CA LEU A 179 23.61 -1.71 9.25
C LEU A 179 24.68 -2.81 9.13
N CYS A 180 25.81 -2.67 9.82
CA CYS A 180 26.82 -3.73 9.87
C CYS A 180 26.28 -5.01 10.53
N GLU A 181 25.47 -4.90 11.58
CA GLU A 181 24.80 -6.07 12.19
C GLU A 181 23.73 -6.65 11.27
N LEU A 182 22.91 -5.81 10.61
CA LEU A 182 21.93 -6.27 9.63
C LEU A 182 22.61 -7.00 8.47
N GLN A 183 23.74 -6.50 7.98
CA GLN A 183 24.55 -7.15 6.95
C GLN A 183 24.95 -8.57 7.36
N LYS A 184 25.46 -8.77 8.58
CA LYS A 184 25.82 -10.11 9.08
C LYS A 184 24.64 -11.07 9.13
N ILE A 185 23.42 -10.56 9.30
CA ILE A 185 22.19 -11.36 9.25
C ILE A 185 21.90 -11.73 7.79
N MET A 186 21.92 -10.75 6.88
CA MET A 186 21.66 -10.95 5.45
C MET A 186 22.68 -11.91 4.80
N ASP A 187 23.95 -11.86 5.21
CA ASP A 187 25.02 -12.77 4.74
C ASP A 187 24.75 -14.26 5.09
N LYS A 188 23.79 -14.55 5.97
CA LYS A 188 23.35 -15.93 6.29
C LYS A 188 22.15 -16.38 5.46
N THR A 189 21.66 -15.53 4.57
CA THR A 189 20.54 -15.80 3.66
C THR A 189 21.07 -16.00 2.24
N SER A 190 20.23 -16.53 1.37
CA SER A 190 20.53 -16.63 -0.07
C SER A 190 20.10 -15.38 -0.85
N LEU A 191 19.52 -14.38 -0.19
CA LEU A 191 19.08 -13.16 -0.84
C LEU A 191 20.26 -12.36 -1.37
N LYS A 192 20.13 -11.83 -2.59
CA LYS A 192 21.09 -10.91 -3.18
C LYS A 192 20.84 -9.49 -2.66
N VAL A 193 21.31 -9.22 -1.44
CA VAL A 193 21.19 -7.89 -0.83
C VAL A 193 22.32 -6.99 -1.33
N THR A 194 21.97 -5.98 -2.13
CA THR A 194 22.96 -5.06 -2.73
C THR A 194 22.93 -3.67 -2.11
N LYS A 195 21.83 -3.31 -1.44
CA LYS A 195 21.67 -2.03 -0.75
C LYS A 195 21.14 -2.22 0.67
N TYR A 196 21.48 -1.25 1.51
CA TYR A 196 21.03 -1.19 2.89
C TYR A 196 20.50 0.20 3.22
N SER A 197 19.47 0.25 4.05
CA SER A 197 18.87 1.50 4.52
C SER A 197 18.63 1.43 6.02
N VAL A 198 18.63 2.58 6.69
CA VAL A 198 18.37 2.63 8.13
C VAL A 198 17.60 3.88 8.49
N ILE A 199 16.65 3.74 9.41
CA ILE A 199 15.91 4.84 10.01
C ILE A 199 15.89 4.60 11.52
N LEU A 200 16.55 5.48 12.26
CA LEU A 200 16.56 5.45 13.72
C LEU A 200 15.88 6.70 14.29
N ILE A 201 14.87 6.50 15.11
CA ILE A 201 14.09 7.55 15.76
C ILE A 201 14.49 7.64 17.24
N PRO A 202 14.53 8.84 17.85
CA PRO A 202 14.73 8.96 19.29
C PRO A 202 13.64 8.21 20.09
N GLU A 203 14.03 7.47 21.13
CA GLU A 203 13.10 6.71 21.99
C GLU A 203 12.03 7.60 22.64
N GLU A 204 12.35 8.85 22.97
CA GLU A 204 11.40 9.82 23.53
C GLU A 204 10.23 10.12 22.58
N ASN A 205 10.37 9.83 21.29
CA ASN A 205 9.33 10.03 20.30
C ASN A 205 8.53 8.75 20.01
N LYS A 206 8.67 7.69 20.81
CA LYS A 206 7.92 6.45 20.64
C LYS A 206 6.60 6.48 21.41
N LYS A 207 5.48 6.29 20.72
CA LYS A 207 4.17 6.10 21.35
C LYS A 207 4.03 4.72 22.01
N PRO A 208 3.10 4.54 22.96
CA PRO A 208 2.83 3.23 23.57
C PRO A 208 2.44 2.12 22.59
N ASP A 209 1.82 2.46 21.47
CA ASP A 209 1.43 1.52 20.40
C ASP A 209 2.59 1.15 19.45
N GLY A 210 3.76 1.78 19.63
CA GLY A 210 4.95 1.54 18.81
C GLY A 210 5.14 2.51 17.65
N GLU A 211 4.15 3.37 17.36
CA GLU A 211 4.27 4.39 16.31
C GLU A 211 5.16 5.57 16.74
N ALA A 212 5.66 6.31 15.76
CA ALA A 212 6.40 7.53 16.01
C ALA A 212 5.42 8.67 16.34
N GLU A 213 5.58 9.30 17.50
CA GLU A 213 4.93 10.57 17.85
C GLU A 213 5.53 11.74 17.07
N SER A 214 6.85 11.71 16.85
CA SER A 214 7.61 12.72 16.13
C SER A 214 8.80 12.10 15.41
N TRP A 215 9.19 12.70 14.30
CA TRP A 215 10.40 12.36 13.56
C TRP A 215 11.57 13.30 13.89
N ALA A 216 11.36 14.28 14.78
CA ALA A 216 12.41 15.24 15.14
C ALA A 216 13.61 14.52 15.77
N GLY A 217 14.80 14.78 15.23
CA GLY A 217 16.04 14.15 15.69
C GLY A 217 16.28 12.73 15.17
N SER A 218 15.43 12.21 14.27
CA SER A 218 15.71 10.94 13.58
C SER A 218 16.91 11.08 12.64
N VAL A 219 17.64 9.98 12.46
CA VAL A 219 18.68 9.86 11.43
C VAL A 219 18.24 8.77 10.46
N SER A 220 18.18 9.13 9.18
CA SER A 220 17.90 8.19 8.10
C SER A 220 19.01 8.22 7.06
N VAL A 221 19.44 7.03 6.62
CA VAL A 221 20.41 6.87 5.54
C VAL A 221 19.87 5.80 4.60
N HIS A 222 19.77 6.12 3.32
CA HIS A 222 19.15 5.28 2.31
C HIS A 222 20.17 4.82 1.28
N ASP A 223 19.88 3.70 0.63
CA ASP A 223 20.61 3.21 -0.56
C ASP A 223 22.12 3.00 -0.35
N VAL A 224 22.56 2.66 0.86
CA VAL A 224 23.96 2.40 1.16
C VAL A 224 24.41 1.12 0.44
N PRO A 225 25.42 1.17 -0.46
CA PRO A 225 25.89 -0.02 -1.15
C PRO A 225 26.45 -1.05 -0.17
N ALA A 226 26.17 -2.34 -0.41
CA ALA A 226 26.63 -3.43 0.45
C ALA A 226 28.16 -3.40 0.69
N GLU A 227 28.94 -3.01 -0.32
CA GLU A 227 30.40 -2.93 -0.23
C GLU A 227 30.90 -1.90 0.78
N VAL A 228 30.17 -0.80 1.00
CA VAL A 228 30.51 0.21 2.03
C VAL A 228 30.51 -0.43 3.41
N LEU A 229 29.51 -1.29 3.68
CA LEU A 229 29.41 -2.02 4.93
C LEU A 229 30.43 -3.17 5.00
N ARG A 230 30.65 -3.92 3.90
CA ARG A 230 31.64 -5.03 3.85
C ARG A 230 33.05 -4.53 4.16
N ASN A 231 33.39 -3.36 3.60
CA ASN A 231 34.69 -2.71 3.81
C ASN A 231 34.78 -1.92 5.11
N ARG A 232 33.68 -1.84 5.88
CA ARG A 232 33.55 -0.99 7.07
C ARG A 232 33.95 0.48 6.82
N ASP A 233 33.58 1.01 5.66
CA ASP A 233 33.92 2.38 5.26
C ASP A 233 32.93 3.41 5.83
N LEU A 234 33.11 3.76 7.10
CA LEU A 234 32.31 4.79 7.77
C LEU A 234 32.45 6.17 7.09
N LYS A 235 33.58 6.45 6.43
CA LYS A 235 33.79 7.74 5.77
C LYS A 235 32.84 7.84 4.56
N GLU A 236 32.81 6.82 3.72
CA GLU A 236 31.92 6.80 2.57
C GLU A 236 30.44 6.76 2.99
N PHE A 237 30.11 6.03 4.06
CA PHE A 237 28.77 6.06 4.64
C PHE A 237 28.32 7.49 5.02
N LYS A 238 29.21 8.28 5.65
CA LYS A 238 28.92 9.69 5.99
C LYS A 238 28.75 10.56 4.74
N ASN A 239 29.58 10.34 3.71
CA ASN A 239 29.45 11.06 2.44
C ASN A 239 28.09 10.81 1.77
N ILE A 240 27.60 9.57 1.78
CA ILE A 240 26.29 9.20 1.24
C ILE A 240 25.17 9.99 1.94
N TYR A 241 25.21 10.04 3.27
CA TYR A 241 24.25 10.80 4.05
C TYR A 241 24.31 12.31 3.74
N GLU A 242 25.50 12.91 3.72
CA GLU A 242 25.67 14.33 3.43
C GLU A 242 25.14 14.69 2.04
N LYS A 243 25.38 13.83 1.04
CA LYS A 243 24.86 13.99 -0.31
C LYS A 243 23.33 13.98 -0.33
N SER A 244 22.69 13.02 0.34
CA SER A 244 21.21 12.95 0.39
C SER A 244 20.55 14.18 1.01
N ILE A 245 21.20 14.83 1.98
CA ILE A 245 20.69 16.07 2.59
C ILE A 245 20.92 17.28 1.67
N SER A 246 21.99 17.27 0.88
CA SER A 246 22.25 18.36 -0.05
C SER A 246 21.24 18.39 -1.21
N GLU A 247 20.83 17.21 -1.70
CA GLU A 247 19.90 17.08 -2.82
C GLU A 247 18.43 17.38 -2.44
N THR A 248 18.10 17.39 -1.16
CA THR A 248 16.75 17.69 -0.64
C THR A 248 16.55 19.17 -0.26
N LYS A 249 17.56 20.02 -0.45
CA LYS A 249 17.51 21.46 -0.12
C LYS A 249 17.26 22.38 -1.32
N ASP A 250 17.10 21.81 -2.51
CA ASP A 250 16.69 22.50 -3.74
C ASP A 250 15.17 22.31 -3.99
#